data_AF-A0A523XD33-F1
#
_entry.id   AF-A0A523XD33-F1
#
_cell.length_a   1.000
_cell.length_b   1.000
_cell.length_c   1.000
_cell.angle_alpha   90.00
_cell.angle_beta   90.00
_cell.angle_gamma   90.00
#
_symmetry.space_group_name_H-M   'P 1'
#
loop_
_entity.id
_entity.type
_entity.pdbx_description
1 polymer ?
#
loop_
_entity_poly.entity_id
_entity_poly.type
_entity_poly.pdbx_seq_one_letter_code
_entity_poly.pdbx_strand_id
1 'polypeptide(L)'
;LNTEVTVDTVKKENPDVVVVATGSLPRIPHDLKGIEQENVVNNVRDVITDKAKVGQNVLIVDYQRRIEGLGTAEFLAQQGKTVEVITPDPSPGQDMEAITRATLYQRLYLAGVKLTPGTILKEISGNTVTVANIYTDEKREIQGIDTVVLSCGGVENNDLFYALKGQVKELYAIGDCKGVRKLLWAVNDGAWLGRMI
;
A
#
# COMPACT_ATOMS: atom_id res chain seq x y z
N LEU A 1 -22.38 7.53 3.41
CA LEU A 1 -22.34 8.99 3.23
C LEU A 1 -21.24 9.30 2.24
N ASN A 2 -21.60 9.74 1.03
CA ASN A 2 -20.65 10.11 -0.02
C ASN A 2 -20.29 11.59 0.13
N THR A 3 -19.70 11.95 1.27
CA THR A 3 -19.49 13.35 1.66
C THR A 3 -18.10 13.53 2.22
N GLU A 4 -17.30 14.37 1.57
CA GLU A 4 -16.01 14.80 2.08
C GLU A 4 -16.21 15.87 3.16
N VAL A 5 -15.52 15.70 4.30
CA VAL A 5 -15.58 16.64 5.42
C VAL A 5 -14.44 17.64 5.29
N THR A 6 -14.80 18.93 5.31
CA THR A 6 -13.85 20.06 5.24
C THR A 6 -13.82 20.83 6.56
N VAL A 7 -12.88 21.77 6.70
CA VAL A 7 -12.85 22.70 7.85
C VAL A 7 -14.17 23.47 7.98
N ASP A 8 -14.76 23.91 6.87
CA ASP A 8 -16.03 24.65 6.88
C ASP A 8 -17.20 23.76 7.29
N THR A 9 -17.20 22.50 6.85
CA THR A 9 -18.17 21.50 7.31
C THR A 9 -18.11 21.36 8.83
N VAL A 10 -16.91 21.20 9.39
CA VAL A 10 -16.72 21.07 10.85
C VAL A 10 -17.16 22.33 11.60
N LYS A 11 -16.81 23.52 11.11
CA LYS A 11 -17.23 24.79 11.72
C LYS A 11 -18.74 24.97 11.70
N LYS A 12 -19.39 24.59 10.60
CA LYS A 12 -20.85 24.70 10.44
C LYS A 12 -21.59 23.76 11.39
N GLU A 13 -21.12 22.52 11.54
CA GLU A 13 -21.71 21.55 12.46
C GLU A 13 -21.42 21.90 13.94
N ASN A 14 -20.35 22.66 14.20
CA ASN A 14 -19.94 23.12 15.54
C ASN A 14 -19.96 22.00 16.61
N PRO A 15 -19.24 20.88 16.38
CA PRO A 15 -19.21 19.76 17.31
C PRO A 15 -18.43 20.09 18.59
N ASP A 16 -18.78 19.44 19.69
CA ASP A 16 -18.02 19.55 20.94
C ASP A 16 -16.65 18.87 20.85
N VAL A 17 -16.58 17.73 20.16
CA VAL A 17 -15.36 16.96 19.95
C VAL A 17 -15.23 16.60 18.47
N VAL A 18 -14.03 16.76 17.90
CA VAL A 18 -13.69 16.32 16.55
C VAL A 18 -12.68 15.19 16.60
N VAL A 19 -13.00 14.09 15.94
CA VAL A 19 -12.11 12.94 15.77
C VAL A 19 -11.78 12.77 14.31
N VAL A 20 -10.52 13.03 13.94
CA VAL A 20 -10.01 12.85 12.59
C VAL A 20 -9.50 11.41 12.44
N ALA A 21 -10.10 10.68 11.50
CA ALA A 21 -9.82 9.28 11.19
C ALA A 21 -9.65 9.06 9.68
N THR A 22 -9.03 10.02 8.99
CA THR A 22 -8.91 10.13 7.52
C THR A 22 -7.96 9.11 6.88
N GLY A 23 -7.36 8.23 7.68
CA GLY A 23 -6.55 7.11 7.20
C GLY A 23 -5.20 7.52 6.62
N SER A 24 -4.78 6.82 5.57
CA SER A 24 -3.49 7.01 4.89
C SER A 24 -3.68 7.15 3.38
N LEU A 25 -2.75 7.88 2.76
CA LEU A 25 -2.58 7.95 1.30
C LEU A 25 -1.47 7.00 0.86
N PRO A 26 -1.45 6.53 -0.40
CA PRO A 26 -0.37 5.69 -0.92
C PRO A 26 0.97 6.41 -0.87
N ARG A 27 2.04 5.68 -0.52
CA ARG A 27 3.40 6.20 -0.62
C ARG A 27 3.91 6.01 -2.06
N ILE A 28 4.22 7.12 -2.73
CA ILE A 28 4.81 7.13 -4.07
C ILE A 28 6.33 7.41 -3.95
N PRO A 29 7.21 6.51 -4.43
CA PRO A 29 8.65 6.77 -4.45
C PRO A 29 9.00 7.89 -5.45
N HIS A 30 9.34 9.10 -4.97
CA HIS A 30 9.56 10.28 -5.81
C HIS A 30 10.81 10.20 -6.72
N ASP A 31 11.82 9.43 -6.35
CA ASP A 31 13.09 9.35 -7.11
C ASP A 31 13.12 8.21 -8.13
N LEU A 32 12.00 7.52 -8.33
CA LEU A 32 11.94 6.36 -9.20
C LEU A 32 11.58 6.74 -10.65
N LYS A 33 12.50 6.47 -11.57
CA LYS A 33 12.31 6.76 -13.00
C LYS A 33 11.17 5.93 -13.58
N GLY A 34 10.27 6.62 -14.29
CA GLY A 34 9.15 6.01 -14.99
C GLY A 34 7.93 5.67 -14.10
N ILE A 35 7.89 6.14 -12.86
CA ILE A 35 6.78 5.89 -11.93
C ILE A 35 5.45 6.51 -12.36
N GLU A 36 5.50 7.58 -13.15
CA GLU A 36 4.33 8.32 -13.65
C GLU A 36 3.72 7.72 -14.93
N GLN A 37 4.21 6.57 -15.40
CA GLN A 37 3.69 5.93 -16.61
C GLN A 37 2.29 5.35 -16.41
N GLU A 38 1.49 5.32 -17.47
CA GLU A 38 0.10 4.83 -17.42
C GLU A 38 -0.04 3.36 -16.98
N ASN A 39 1.01 2.55 -17.20
CA ASN A 39 1.04 1.15 -16.78
C ASN A 39 1.48 0.95 -15.33
N VAL A 40 1.62 2.02 -14.55
CA VAL A 40 1.98 1.97 -13.13
C VAL A 40 0.74 2.19 -12.27
N VAL A 41 0.44 1.23 -11.41
CA VAL A 41 -0.58 1.33 -10.37
C VAL A 41 0.11 1.64 -9.05
N ASN A 42 -0.06 2.87 -8.57
CA ASN A 42 0.64 3.39 -7.39
C ASN A 42 0.22 2.75 -6.05
N ASN A 43 -0.82 1.91 -6.07
CA ASN A 43 -1.35 1.31 -4.86
C ASN A 43 -2.02 -0.03 -5.15
N VAL A 44 -1.54 -1.08 -4.50
CA VAL A 44 -2.19 -2.40 -4.46
C VAL A 44 -3.68 -2.36 -4.08
N ARG A 45 -4.12 -1.39 -3.26
CA ARG A 45 -5.55 -1.26 -2.90
C ARG A 45 -6.45 -0.99 -4.11
N ASP A 46 -5.94 -0.26 -5.11
CA ASP A 46 -6.72 0.06 -6.32
C ASP A 46 -6.88 -1.17 -7.22
N VAL A 47 -5.96 -2.13 -7.12
CA VAL A 47 -6.07 -3.42 -7.81
C VAL A 47 -7.15 -4.28 -7.17
N ILE A 48 -7.09 -4.51 -5.85
CA ILE A 48 -8.03 -5.39 -5.14
C ILE A 48 -9.45 -4.80 -5.01
N THR A 49 -9.62 -3.51 -5.30
CA THR A 49 -10.93 -2.84 -5.32
C THR A 49 -11.44 -2.58 -6.75
N ASP A 50 -10.82 -3.19 -7.76
CA ASP A 50 -11.16 -3.08 -9.17
C ASP A 50 -11.21 -1.63 -9.70
N LYS A 51 -10.42 -0.73 -9.09
CA LYS A 51 -10.29 0.68 -9.53
C LYS A 51 -9.21 0.87 -10.59
N ALA A 52 -8.26 -0.04 -10.67
CA ALA A 52 -7.18 -0.03 -11.65
C ALA A 52 -7.34 -1.17 -12.67
N LYS A 53 -7.12 -0.86 -13.95
CA LYS A 53 -6.99 -1.89 -14.99
C LYS A 53 -5.58 -2.50 -14.90
N VAL A 54 -5.52 -3.83 -14.89
CA VAL A 54 -4.26 -4.58 -14.82
C VAL A 54 -4.15 -5.50 -16.03
N GLY A 55 -3.00 -5.48 -16.70
CA GLY A 55 -2.69 -6.32 -17.86
C GLY A 55 -2.45 -7.79 -17.52
N GLN A 56 -1.83 -8.54 -18.43
CA GLN A 56 -1.64 -9.98 -18.29
C GLN A 56 -0.37 -10.30 -17.48
N ASN A 57 0.74 -9.62 -17.79
CA ASN A 57 2.02 -9.79 -17.11
C ASN A 57 2.22 -8.67 -16.09
N VAL A 58 2.29 -9.03 -14.81
CA VAL A 58 2.29 -8.09 -13.70
C VAL A 58 3.56 -8.22 -12.87
N LEU A 59 4.21 -7.09 -12.63
CA LEU A 59 5.28 -6.99 -11.64
C LEU A 59 4.77 -6.26 -10.40
N ILE A 60 4.79 -6.92 -9.25
CA ILE A 60 4.48 -6.30 -7.95
C ILE A 60 5.78 -5.92 -7.26
N VAL A 61 5.89 -4.66 -6.88
CA VAL A 61 7.02 -4.10 -6.13
C VAL A 61 6.61 -4.05 -4.66
N ASP A 62 7.01 -5.03 -3.86
CA ASP A 62 6.62 -5.15 -2.46
C ASP A 62 7.71 -4.71 -1.49
N TYR A 63 7.52 -3.51 -0.94
CA TYR A 63 8.37 -2.89 0.07
C TYR A 63 7.66 -2.79 1.44
N GLN A 64 6.51 -3.45 1.63
CA GLN A 64 5.71 -3.36 2.86
C GLN A 64 5.92 -4.50 3.86
N ARG A 65 6.61 -5.58 3.49
CA ARG A 65 6.90 -6.77 4.32
C ARG A 65 5.66 -7.49 4.88
N ARG A 66 4.47 -7.12 4.43
CA ARG A 66 3.18 -7.54 4.99
C ARG A 66 2.32 -8.19 3.90
N ILE A 67 1.04 -8.40 4.19
CA ILE A 67 0.14 -9.19 3.35
C ILE A 67 -0.28 -8.47 2.07
N GLU A 68 -0.16 -7.14 1.99
CA GLU A 68 -0.76 -6.33 0.94
C GLU A 68 -0.21 -6.69 -0.45
N GLY A 69 1.12 -6.76 -0.62
CA GLY A 69 1.76 -7.14 -1.88
C GLY A 69 1.46 -8.59 -2.28
N LEU A 70 1.68 -9.53 -1.34
CA LEU A 70 1.48 -10.96 -1.59
C LEU A 70 0.02 -11.36 -1.78
N GLY A 71 -0.90 -10.74 -1.04
CA GLY A 71 -2.34 -10.96 -1.21
C GLY A 71 -2.84 -10.42 -2.56
N THR A 72 -2.29 -9.30 -3.02
CA THR A 72 -2.56 -8.79 -4.38
C THR A 72 -2.01 -9.73 -5.44
N ALA A 73 -0.84 -10.34 -5.20
CA ALA A 73 -0.28 -11.36 -6.10
C ALA A 73 -1.21 -12.58 -6.21
N GLU A 74 -1.69 -13.08 -5.08
CA GLU A 74 -2.67 -14.18 -5.04
C GLU A 74 -3.97 -13.80 -5.79
N PHE A 75 -4.53 -12.62 -5.51
CA PHE A 75 -5.74 -12.13 -6.17
C PHE A 75 -5.58 -12.07 -7.70
N LEU A 76 -4.49 -11.50 -8.19
CA LEU A 76 -4.22 -11.40 -9.63
C LEU A 76 -3.95 -12.77 -10.27
N ALA A 77 -3.25 -13.67 -9.57
CA ALA A 77 -3.00 -15.02 -10.07
C ALA A 77 -4.30 -15.84 -10.18
N GLN A 78 -5.24 -15.67 -9.23
CA GLN A 78 -6.59 -16.27 -9.30
C GLN A 78 -7.40 -15.76 -10.50
N GLN A 79 -7.10 -14.56 -11.01
CA GLN A 79 -7.68 -14.02 -12.25
C GLN A 79 -6.95 -14.52 -13.52
N GLY A 80 -6.01 -15.46 -13.39
CA GLY A 80 -5.26 -16.02 -14.53
C GLY A 80 -4.11 -15.14 -15.03
N LYS A 81 -3.68 -14.14 -14.27
CA LYS A 81 -2.56 -13.27 -14.62
C LYS A 81 -1.22 -13.92 -14.28
N THR A 82 -0.18 -13.55 -15.02
CA THR A 82 1.19 -13.96 -14.75
C THR A 82 1.85 -12.93 -13.84
N VAL A 83 2.22 -13.33 -12.62
CA VAL A 83 2.67 -12.39 -11.57
C VAL A 83 4.09 -12.72 -11.11
N GLU A 84 4.96 -11.70 -11.09
CA GLU A 84 6.24 -11.70 -10.38
C GLU A 84 6.18 -10.68 -9.23
N VAL A 85 6.61 -11.07 -8.03
CA VAL A 85 6.76 -10.18 -6.87
C VAL A 85 8.25 -9.98 -6.62
N ILE A 86 8.71 -8.72 -6.61
CA ILE A 86 10.07 -8.36 -6.18
C ILE A 86 10.02 -7.70 -4.81
N THR A 87 11.05 -7.90 -4.01
CA THR A 87 11.19 -7.26 -2.71
C THR A 87 12.67 -7.16 -2.32
N PRO A 88 13.12 -6.09 -1.63
CA PRO A 88 14.47 -6.03 -1.09
C PRO A 88 14.68 -7.04 0.04
N ASP A 89 13.62 -7.49 0.69
CA ASP A 89 13.76 -8.34 1.86
C ASP A 89 14.28 -9.74 1.49
N PRO A 90 15.03 -10.41 2.40
CA PRO A 90 15.47 -11.80 2.20
C PRO A 90 14.32 -12.78 1.97
N SER A 91 13.11 -12.45 2.42
CA SER A 91 11.89 -13.19 2.15
C SER A 91 10.69 -12.25 2.08
N PRO A 92 9.78 -12.43 1.11
CA PRO A 92 8.52 -11.69 1.08
C PRO A 92 7.68 -11.90 2.35
N GLY A 93 6.97 -10.86 2.81
CA GLY A 93 6.05 -10.99 3.94
C GLY A 93 6.72 -11.22 5.31
N GLN A 94 7.92 -10.68 5.57
CA GLN A 94 8.65 -10.91 6.83
C GLN A 94 7.88 -10.57 8.11
N ASP A 95 6.99 -9.57 8.06
CA ASP A 95 6.24 -9.06 9.21
C ASP A 95 4.85 -9.73 9.37
N MET A 96 4.58 -10.76 8.55
CA MET A 96 3.39 -11.59 8.63
C MET A 96 3.51 -12.66 9.72
N GLU A 97 2.36 -13.02 10.28
CA GLU A 97 2.25 -14.18 11.18
C GLU A 97 2.62 -15.48 10.44
N ALA A 98 3.32 -16.38 11.12
CA ALA A 98 4.02 -17.50 10.47
C ALA A 98 3.07 -18.48 9.75
N ILE A 99 1.94 -18.82 10.36
CA ILE A 99 0.94 -19.75 9.78
C ILE A 99 0.28 -19.10 8.57
N THR A 100 -0.10 -17.83 8.67
CA THR A 100 -0.66 -17.04 7.58
C THR A 100 0.33 -16.97 6.42
N ARG A 101 1.61 -16.72 6.68
CA ARG A 101 2.65 -16.67 5.66
C ARG A 101 2.87 -18.02 4.98
N ALA A 102 2.95 -19.10 5.77
CA ALA A 102 3.17 -20.45 5.25
C ALA A 102 2.02 -20.88 4.32
N THR A 103 0.77 -20.65 4.74
CA THR A 103 -0.41 -20.99 3.92
C THR A 103 -0.50 -20.12 2.66
N LEU A 104 -0.16 -18.82 2.74
CA LEU A 104 -0.13 -17.95 1.57
C LEU A 104 0.96 -18.37 0.58
N TYR A 105 2.15 -18.71 1.05
CA TYR A 105 3.24 -19.22 0.19
C TYR A 105 2.82 -20.45 -0.59
N GLN A 106 2.17 -21.42 0.07
CA GLN A 106 1.65 -22.60 -0.61
C GLN A 106 0.72 -22.22 -1.77
N ARG A 107 -0.22 -21.31 -1.54
CA ARG A 107 -1.17 -20.87 -2.57
C ARG A 107 -0.48 -20.10 -3.70
N LEU A 108 0.47 -19.23 -3.38
CA LEU A 108 1.26 -18.49 -4.38
C LEU A 108 2.07 -19.42 -5.29
N TYR A 109 2.78 -20.40 -4.71
CA TYR A 109 3.56 -21.36 -5.49
C TYR A 109 2.67 -22.28 -6.34
N LEU A 110 1.54 -22.75 -5.80
CA LEU A 110 0.58 -23.54 -6.57
C LEU A 110 -0.05 -22.74 -7.72
N ALA A 111 -0.22 -21.43 -7.55
CA ALA A 111 -0.70 -20.51 -8.58
C ALA A 111 0.40 -20.07 -9.57
N GLY A 112 1.65 -20.52 -9.41
CA GLY A 112 2.75 -20.18 -10.31
C GLY A 112 3.28 -18.76 -10.15
N VAL A 113 2.99 -18.07 -9.03
CA VAL A 113 3.53 -16.73 -8.76
C VAL A 113 5.04 -16.84 -8.54
N LYS A 114 5.81 -16.01 -9.26
CA LYS A 114 7.26 -15.93 -9.10
C LYS A 114 7.60 -14.96 -7.97
N LEU A 115 8.33 -15.44 -6.96
CA LEU A 115 8.82 -14.62 -5.86
C LEU A 115 10.32 -14.38 -6.03
N THR A 116 10.74 -13.11 -6.07
CA THR A 116 12.12 -12.68 -6.32
C THR A 116 12.61 -11.77 -5.18
N PRO A 117 13.09 -12.34 -4.06
CA PRO A 117 13.67 -11.57 -2.94
C PRO A 117 15.00 -10.91 -3.31
N GLY A 118 15.51 -10.05 -2.41
CA GLY A 118 16.79 -9.36 -2.57
C GLY A 118 16.86 -8.48 -3.82
N THR A 119 15.72 -8.01 -4.33
CA THR A 119 15.60 -7.31 -5.62
C THR A 119 14.88 -5.99 -5.45
N ILE A 120 15.47 -4.91 -5.95
CA ILE A 120 14.91 -3.55 -5.96
C ILE A 120 14.62 -3.07 -7.36
N LEU A 121 13.54 -2.30 -7.49
CA LEU A 121 13.20 -1.56 -8.69
C LEU A 121 14.15 -0.37 -8.87
N LYS A 122 14.72 -0.21 -10.07
CA LYS A 122 15.59 0.93 -10.44
C LYS A 122 14.94 1.85 -11.46
N GLU A 123 14.20 1.29 -12.43
CA GLU A 123 13.59 2.07 -13.52
C GLU A 123 12.46 1.29 -14.18
N ILE A 124 11.43 2.00 -14.63
CA ILE A 124 10.36 1.49 -15.48
C ILE A 124 10.48 2.23 -16.82
N SER A 125 10.53 1.51 -17.94
CA SER A 125 10.63 2.09 -19.28
C SER A 125 9.70 1.33 -20.23
N GLY A 126 8.51 1.87 -20.45
CA GLY A 126 7.43 1.19 -21.17
C GLY A 126 7.08 -0.14 -20.51
N ASN A 127 7.22 -1.23 -21.26
CA ASN A 127 6.99 -2.60 -20.79
C ASN A 127 8.26 -3.31 -20.28
N THR A 128 9.37 -2.59 -20.13
CA THR A 128 10.62 -3.13 -19.60
C THR A 128 10.91 -2.51 -18.24
N VAL A 129 11.21 -3.36 -17.26
CA VAL A 129 11.53 -2.96 -15.90
C VAL A 129 12.97 -3.33 -15.57
N THR A 130 13.76 -2.35 -15.17
CA THR A 130 15.12 -2.57 -14.68
C THR A 130 15.09 -2.77 -13.18
N VAL A 131 15.57 -3.92 -12.73
CA VAL A 131 15.73 -4.25 -11.32
C VAL A 131 17.19 -4.52 -11.00
N ALA A 132 17.56 -4.47 -9.72
CA ALA A 132 18.90 -4.82 -9.29
C ALA A 132 18.88 -5.68 -8.02
N ASN A 133 19.91 -6.51 -7.86
CA ASN A 133 20.17 -7.16 -6.59
C ASN A 133 20.59 -6.11 -5.54
N ILE A 134 20.01 -6.16 -4.34
CA ILE A 134 20.27 -5.16 -3.30
C ILE A 134 21.68 -5.20 -2.69
N TYR A 135 22.40 -6.30 -2.87
CA TYR A 135 23.72 -6.53 -2.26
C TYR A 135 24.85 -6.29 -3.26
N THR A 136 24.63 -6.60 -4.54
CA THR A 136 25.66 -6.51 -5.58
C THR A 136 25.46 -5.35 -6.55
N ASP A 137 24.28 -4.71 -6.53
CA ASP A 137 23.83 -3.74 -7.55
C ASP A 137 23.81 -4.29 -8.98
N GLU A 138 23.96 -5.61 -9.16
CA GLU A 138 23.85 -6.27 -10.47
C GLU A 138 22.45 -6.04 -11.04
N LYS A 139 22.39 -5.42 -12.22
CA LYS A 139 21.14 -5.06 -12.89
C LYS A 139 20.69 -6.16 -13.84
N ARG A 140 19.38 -6.38 -13.90
CA ARG A 140 18.73 -7.17 -14.95
C ARG A 140 17.46 -6.49 -15.41
N GLU A 141 17.06 -6.78 -16.64
CA GLU A 141 15.79 -6.34 -17.20
C GLU A 141 14.74 -7.43 -17.09
N ILE A 142 13.50 -7.00 -16.89
CA ILE A 142 12.29 -7.82 -16.98
C ILE A 142 11.44 -7.20 -18.09
N GLN A 143 11.33 -7.90 -19.21
CA GLN A 143 10.62 -7.41 -20.40
C GLN A 143 9.19 -7.94 -20.45
N GLY A 144 8.33 -7.26 -21.20
CA GLY A 144 6.95 -7.68 -21.42
C GLY A 144 6.05 -7.52 -20.19
N ILE A 145 6.35 -6.57 -19.31
CA ILE A 145 5.50 -6.23 -18.17
C ILE A 145 4.40 -5.27 -18.62
N ASP A 146 3.15 -5.73 -18.57
CA ASP A 146 1.99 -4.94 -18.95
C ASP A 146 1.58 -3.98 -17.82
N THR A 147 1.86 -4.33 -16.56
CA THR A 147 1.50 -3.49 -15.41
C THR A 147 2.50 -3.65 -14.28
N VAL A 148 2.95 -2.52 -13.73
CA VAL A 148 3.73 -2.48 -12.49
C VAL A 148 2.81 -2.02 -11.36
N VAL A 149 2.74 -2.78 -10.27
CA VAL A 149 1.90 -2.47 -9.11
C VAL A 149 2.77 -2.21 -7.89
N LEU A 150 2.56 -1.07 -7.23
CA LEU A 150 3.33 -0.67 -6.06
C LEU A 150 2.65 -1.07 -4.74
N SER A 151 3.41 -1.76 -3.90
CA SER A 151 3.11 -2.03 -2.49
C SER A 151 4.21 -1.36 -1.65
N CYS A 152 4.16 -0.02 -1.59
CA CYS A 152 5.19 0.80 -0.95
C CYS A 152 4.75 1.42 0.39
N GLY A 153 3.58 1.05 0.91
CA GLY A 153 3.07 1.57 2.17
C GLY A 153 2.23 2.83 1.99
N GLY A 154 2.06 3.55 3.09
CA GLY A 154 1.29 4.77 3.11
C GLY A 154 2.03 5.93 3.77
N VAL A 155 1.43 7.10 3.62
CA VAL A 155 1.72 8.32 4.37
C VAL A 155 0.43 8.75 5.08
N GLU A 156 0.57 9.39 6.23
CA GLU A 156 -0.56 9.84 7.04
C GLU A 156 -1.41 10.84 6.24
N ASN A 157 -2.73 10.63 6.19
CA ASN A 157 -3.67 11.61 5.64
C ASN A 157 -4.11 12.56 6.77
N ASN A 158 -3.27 13.50 7.18
CA ASN A 158 -3.48 14.30 8.40
C ASN A 158 -3.68 15.80 8.16
N ASP A 159 -3.85 16.22 6.90
CA ASP A 159 -4.04 17.63 6.54
C ASP A 159 -5.25 18.25 7.25
N LEU A 160 -6.40 17.55 7.28
CA LEU A 160 -7.60 18.02 7.97
C LEU A 160 -7.36 18.19 9.48
N PHE A 161 -6.60 17.30 10.11
CA PHE A 161 -6.27 17.41 11.53
C PHE A 161 -5.45 18.66 11.81
N TYR A 162 -4.39 18.90 11.03
CA TYR A 162 -3.56 20.09 11.21
C TYR A 162 -4.31 21.37 10.87
N ALA A 163 -5.20 21.34 9.87
CA ALA A 163 -6.04 22.47 9.54
C ALA A 163 -7.02 22.82 10.67
N LEU A 164 -7.53 21.84 11.43
CA LEU A 164 -8.47 22.08 12.54
C LEU A 164 -7.78 22.41 13.88
N LYS A 165 -6.46 22.22 13.97
CA LYS A 165 -5.72 22.41 15.21
C LYS A 165 -5.85 23.85 15.73
N GLY A 166 -6.40 23.98 16.94
CA GLY A 166 -6.67 25.29 17.57
C GLY A 166 -7.92 26.01 17.06
N GLN A 167 -8.70 25.39 16.17
CA GLN A 167 -9.95 25.97 15.63
C GLN A 167 -11.22 25.34 16.22
N VAL A 168 -11.09 24.27 17.02
CA VAL A 168 -12.20 23.54 17.64
C VAL A 168 -11.91 23.29 19.13
N LYS A 169 -12.96 22.98 19.91
CA LYS A 169 -12.85 22.82 21.37
C LYS A 169 -11.94 21.66 21.75
N GLU A 170 -12.14 20.50 21.14
CA GLU A 170 -11.41 19.27 21.41
C GLU A 170 -11.16 18.51 20.11
N LEU A 171 -9.91 18.08 19.89
CA LEU A 171 -9.47 17.52 18.62
C LEU A 171 -8.55 16.32 18.83
N TYR A 172 -8.89 15.20 18.19
CA TYR A 172 -8.12 13.97 18.21
C TYR A 172 -7.81 13.48 16.80
N ALA A 173 -6.67 12.81 16.65
CA ALA A 173 -6.35 11.99 15.50
C ALA A 173 -6.30 10.52 15.94
N ILE A 174 -6.88 9.62 15.14
CA ILE A 174 -6.86 8.17 15.38
C ILE A 174 -6.56 7.37 14.11
N GLY A 175 -6.05 6.16 14.29
CA GLY A 175 -5.75 5.27 13.17
C GLY A 175 -4.59 5.75 12.32
N ASP A 176 -4.61 5.43 11.03
CA ASP A 176 -3.48 5.68 10.14
C ASP A 176 -3.17 7.17 9.89
N CYS A 177 -4.12 8.09 10.10
CA CYS A 177 -3.82 9.52 9.99
C CYS A 177 -3.00 10.04 11.18
N LYS A 178 -3.01 9.31 12.30
CA LYS A 178 -2.12 9.56 13.44
C LYS A 178 -0.73 8.97 13.20
N GLY A 179 -0.66 7.87 12.45
CA GLY A 179 0.58 7.18 12.11
C GLY A 179 0.26 5.85 11.43
N VAL A 180 0.84 5.60 10.26
CA VAL A 180 0.51 4.42 9.43
C VAL A 180 0.99 3.12 10.08
N ARG A 181 0.09 2.15 10.29
CA ARG A 181 0.42 0.91 11.02
C ARG A 181 -0.51 -0.27 10.69
N LYS A 182 -0.49 -1.30 11.55
CA LYS A 182 -1.35 -2.48 11.41
C LYS A 182 -2.79 -2.16 11.84
N LEU A 183 -3.76 -2.78 11.17
CA LEU A 183 -5.21 -2.61 11.42
C LEU A 183 -5.60 -2.64 12.91
N LEU A 184 -5.02 -3.56 13.69
CA LEU A 184 -5.31 -3.71 15.11
C LEU A 184 -5.16 -2.40 15.88
N TRP A 185 -4.18 -1.58 15.51
CA TRP A 185 -3.94 -0.32 16.17
C TRP A 185 -4.97 0.76 15.84
N ALA A 186 -5.52 0.76 14.62
CA ALA A 186 -6.61 1.66 14.26
C ALA A 186 -7.89 1.30 15.05
N VAL A 187 -8.17 0.00 15.19
CA VAL A 187 -9.26 -0.50 16.05
C VAL A 187 -9.02 -0.11 17.51
N ASN A 188 -7.80 -0.30 18.01
CA ASN A 188 -7.45 0.04 19.39
C ASN A 188 -7.58 1.54 19.68
N ASP A 189 -7.13 2.42 18.77
CA ASP A 189 -7.31 3.86 18.94
C ASP A 189 -8.79 4.25 19.04
N GLY A 190 -9.62 3.74 18.12
CA GLY A 190 -11.05 4.03 18.13
C GLY A 190 -11.73 3.52 19.40
N ALA A 191 -11.41 2.29 19.83
CA ALA A 191 -11.95 1.70 21.04
C ALA A 191 -11.49 2.42 22.31
N TRP A 192 -10.24 2.90 22.34
CA TRP A 192 -9.69 3.64 23.47
C TRP A 192 -10.30 5.04 23.56
N LEU A 193 -10.30 5.80 22.46
CA LEU A 193 -10.83 7.16 22.46
C LEU A 193 -12.34 7.17 22.75
N GLY A 194 -13.10 6.25 22.16
CA GLY A 194 -14.54 6.14 22.41
C GLY A 194 -14.92 5.77 23.85
N ARG A 195 -13.96 5.40 24.71
CA ARG A 195 -14.17 5.20 26.15
C ARG A 195 -13.74 6.39 27.00
N MET A 196 -13.02 7.33 26.42
CA MET A 196 -12.50 8.51 27.12
C MET A 196 -13.41 9.73 27.00
N ILE A 197 -14.12 9.84 25.87
CA ILE A 197 -15.01 10.96 25.55
C ILE A 197 -16.47 10.61 25.80
#